data_AF-A0A497KFD7-F1
#
_entry.id   AF-A0A497KFD7-F1
#
_cell.length_a   1.000
_cell.length_b   1.000
_cell.length_c   1.000
_cell.angle_alpha   90.00
_cell.angle_beta   90.00
_cell.angle_gamma   90.00
#
_symmetry.space_group_name_H-M   'P 1'
#
loop_
_entity.id
_entity.type
_entity.pdbx_description
1 polymer ?
#
loop_
_entity_poly.entity_id
_entity_poly.type
_entity_poly.pdbx_seq_one_letter_code
_entity_poly.pdbx_strand_id
1 'polypeptide(L)'
;MDIIPDLAEIGVDILNPQFSCFRLEDLAEAVYENICISSDIDRQYMLPKGRPEEVKAYVKRVIELFSHEGRGGLICRGEINIDVPLENVEAMYEAFKKYGLYERNM
;
A
#
# COMPACT_ATOMS: atom_id res chain seq x y z
N MET A 1 -15.87 4.73 0.89
CA MET A 1 -15.50 5.41 -0.36
C MET A 1 -16.06 6.82 -0.37
N ASP A 2 -17.34 6.96 -0.07
CA ASP A 2 -18.09 8.23 -0.09
C ASP A 2 -17.50 9.38 0.74
N ILE A 3 -16.77 9.10 1.83
CA ILE A 3 -16.15 10.13 2.69
C ILE A 3 -14.77 10.61 2.19
N ILE A 4 -14.14 9.91 1.25
CA ILE A 4 -12.79 10.25 0.78
C ILE A 4 -12.74 11.67 0.16
N PRO A 5 -13.70 12.10 -0.68
CA PRO A 5 -13.74 13.47 -1.19
C PRO A 5 -13.85 14.52 -0.08
N ASP A 6 -14.69 14.28 0.93
CA ASP A 6 -14.87 15.20 2.06
C ASP A 6 -13.57 15.32 2.88
N LEU A 7 -12.86 14.21 3.09
CA LEU A 7 -11.56 14.21 3.77
C LEU A 7 -10.52 15.01 2.99
N ALA A 8 -10.50 14.89 1.65
CA ALA A 8 -9.62 15.69 0.81
C ALA A 8 -9.98 17.18 0.87
N GLU A 9 -11.27 17.53 0.86
CA GLU A 9 -11.75 18.92 0.94
C GLU A 9 -11.30 19.63 2.22
N ILE A 10 -11.31 18.92 3.35
CA ILE A 10 -10.86 19.47 4.64
C ILE A 10 -9.33 19.46 4.83
N GLY A 11 -8.57 19.04 3.81
CA GLY A 11 -7.11 19.10 3.80
C GLY A 11 -6.40 17.88 4.37
N VAL A 12 -7.00 16.70 4.31
CA VAL A 12 -6.27 15.45 4.60
C VAL A 12 -5.40 15.08 3.42
N ASP A 13 -4.09 14.94 3.63
CA ASP A 13 -3.14 14.58 2.57
C ASP A 13 -2.86 13.06 2.49
N ILE A 14 -2.94 12.35 3.62
CA ILE A 14 -2.53 10.94 3.74
C ILE A 14 -3.62 10.14 4.46
N LEU A 15 -4.04 9.03 3.84
CA LEU A 15 -4.91 8.04 4.46
C LEU A 15 -4.15 6.74 4.73
N ASN A 16 -4.44 6.10 5.86
CA ASN A 16 -4.02 4.72 6.16
C ASN A 16 -5.26 3.82 6.29
N PRO A 17 -5.96 3.52 5.18
CA PRO A 17 -7.13 2.66 5.22
C PRO A 17 -6.72 1.21 5.46
N GLN A 18 -7.52 0.46 6.22
CA GLN A 18 -7.32 -0.98 6.37
C GLN A 18 -7.73 -1.69 5.06
N PHE A 19 -6.76 -2.24 4.33
CA PHE A 19 -6.94 -2.76 2.97
C PHE A 19 -7.95 -3.90 2.89
N SER A 20 -8.01 -4.76 3.91
CA SER A 20 -8.93 -5.90 3.95
C SER A 20 -10.41 -5.51 4.03
N CYS A 21 -10.73 -4.23 4.28
CA CYS A 21 -12.09 -3.71 4.26
C CYS A 21 -12.56 -3.26 2.85
N PHE A 22 -11.68 -3.30 1.85
CA PHE A 22 -11.94 -2.73 0.53
C PHE A 22 -11.56 -3.70 -0.59
N ARG A 23 -12.18 -3.47 -1.76
CA ARG A 23 -11.57 -3.83 -3.04
C ARG A 23 -10.51 -2.78 -3.34
N LEU A 24 -9.26 -3.20 -3.56
CA LEU A 24 -8.14 -2.26 -3.71
C LEU A 24 -8.23 -1.43 -4.97
N GLU A 25 -8.79 -1.97 -6.05
CA GLU A 25 -9.03 -1.25 -7.30
C GLU A 25 -9.98 -0.07 -7.09
N ASP A 26 -11.10 -0.32 -6.42
CA ASP A 26 -12.08 0.73 -6.12
C ASP A 26 -11.42 1.81 -5.26
N LEU A 27 -10.67 1.40 -4.22
CA LEU A 27 -9.93 2.32 -3.33
C LEU A 27 -8.92 3.17 -4.11
N ALA A 28 -8.14 2.55 -5.00
CA ALA A 28 -7.17 3.22 -5.85
C ALA A 28 -7.82 4.29 -6.73
N GLU A 29 -8.97 3.98 -7.34
CA GLU A 29 -9.72 4.94 -8.15
C GLU A 29 -10.17 6.16 -7.33
N ALA A 30 -10.65 5.97 -6.11
CA ALA A 30 -11.14 7.08 -5.29
C ALA A 30 -10.04 7.99 -4.72
N VAL A 31 -8.80 7.52 -4.63
CA VAL A 31 -7.66 8.30 -4.08
C VAL A 31 -6.70 8.82 -5.14
N TYR A 32 -6.91 8.42 -6.40
CA TYR A 32 -5.98 8.58 -7.51
C TYR A 32 -5.43 10.01 -7.69
N GLU A 33 -6.26 11.03 -7.53
CA GLU A 33 -5.87 12.41 -7.87
C GLU A 33 -5.08 13.11 -6.77
N ASN A 34 -5.53 13.02 -5.50
CA ASN A 34 -5.15 13.99 -4.48
C ASN A 34 -4.87 13.41 -3.08
N ILE A 35 -4.94 12.08 -2.90
CA ILE A 35 -4.70 11.46 -1.60
C ILE A 35 -3.54 10.47 -1.69
N CYS A 36 -2.58 10.60 -0.78
CA CYS A 36 -1.53 9.62 -0.59
C CYS A 36 -2.01 8.48 0.31
N ILE A 37 -1.69 7.24 -0.05
CA ILE A 37 -1.96 6.06 0.76
C ILE A 37 -0.72 5.68 1.55
N SER A 38 -0.84 5.56 2.86
CA SER A 38 0.09 4.79 3.68
C SER A 38 -0.35 3.33 3.65
N SER A 39 0.41 2.46 2.99
CA SER A 39 -0.05 1.10 2.69
C SER A 39 -0.38 0.28 3.95
N ASP A 40 -1.36 -0.60 3.82
CA ASP A 40 -1.74 -1.61 4.82
C ASP A 40 -1.49 -3.01 4.26
N ILE A 41 -0.25 -3.47 4.33
CA ILE A 41 0.07 -4.86 3.95
C ILE A 41 -0.57 -5.80 4.98
N ASP A 42 -1.45 -6.70 4.50
CA ASP A 42 -2.32 -7.51 5.36
C ASP A 42 -1.56 -8.24 6.46
N ARG A 43 -1.76 -7.74 7.69
CA ARG A 43 -1.15 -8.22 8.93
C ARG A 43 -1.87 -9.41 9.57
N GLN A 44 -2.99 -9.87 9.01
CA GLN A 44 -3.80 -10.98 9.55
C GLN A 44 -3.58 -12.28 8.78
N TYR A 45 -3.37 -12.20 7.47
CA TYR A 45 -3.19 -13.37 6.61
C TYR A 45 -1.93 -13.32 5.77
N MET A 46 -1.70 -12.24 5.03
CA MET A 46 -0.57 -12.20 4.08
C MET A 46 0.78 -12.25 4.79
N LEU A 47 1.04 -11.34 5.75
CA LEU A 47 2.30 -11.32 6.48
C LEU A 47 2.49 -12.52 7.43
N PRO A 48 1.48 -12.98 8.21
CA PRO A 48 1.70 -14.08 9.14
C PRO A 48 1.68 -15.47 8.49
N LYS A 49 0.97 -15.65 7.37
CA LYS A 49 0.67 -17.00 6.81
C LYS A 49 1.04 -17.19 5.35
N GLY A 50 1.28 -16.12 4.59
CA GLY A 50 1.70 -16.23 3.20
C GLY A 50 3.13 -16.75 3.08
N ARG A 51 3.47 -17.30 1.90
CA ARG A 51 4.87 -17.56 1.54
C ARG A 51 5.57 -16.25 1.15
N PRO A 52 6.90 -16.16 1.29
CA PRO A 52 7.66 -14.97 0.87
C PRO A 52 7.34 -14.48 -0.56
N GLU A 53 7.13 -15.39 -1.51
CA GLU A 53 6.79 -15.03 -2.90
C GLU A 53 5.39 -14.41 -3.01
N GLU A 54 4.44 -14.87 -2.21
CA GLU A 54 3.08 -14.33 -2.17
C GLU A 54 3.06 -12.93 -1.55
N VAL A 55 3.87 -12.72 -0.49
CA VAL A 55 4.08 -11.39 0.10
C VAL A 55 4.67 -10.44 -0.94
N LYS A 56 5.72 -10.85 -1.66
CA LYS A 56 6.34 -10.02 -2.72
C LYS A 56 5.34 -9.68 -3.83
N ALA A 57 4.55 -10.66 -4.26
CA ALA A 57 3.54 -10.46 -5.30
C ALA A 57 2.43 -9.50 -4.85
N TYR A 58 1.97 -9.63 -3.60
CA TYR A 58 0.96 -8.75 -3.03
C TYR A 58 1.47 -7.31 -2.90
N VAL A 59 2.68 -7.12 -2.39
CA VAL A 59 3.32 -5.79 -2.28
C VAL A 59 3.49 -5.16 -3.66
N LYS A 60 3.93 -5.93 -4.67
CA LYS A 60 4.03 -5.45 -6.06
C LYS A 60 2.68 -4.94 -6.57
N ARG A 61 1.61 -5.71 -6.37
CA ARG A 61 0.24 -5.31 -6.76
C ARG A 61 -0.20 -4.02 -6.06
N VAL A 62 0.08 -3.87 -4.76
CA VAL A 62 -0.22 -2.63 -4.02
C VAL A 62 0.52 -1.45 -4.66
N ILE A 63 1.80 -1.60 -4.95
CA ILE A 63 2.59 -0.53 -5.58
C ILE A 63 2.02 -0.18 -6.97
N GLU A 64 1.70 -1.17 -7.81
CA GLU A 64 1.13 -0.95 -9.13
C GLU A 64 -0.23 -0.23 -9.10
N LEU A 65 -1.03 -0.42 -8.04
CA LEU A 65 -2.34 0.20 -7.89
C LEU A 65 -2.30 1.62 -7.33
N PHE A 66 -1.29 1.99 -6.53
CA PHE A 66 -1.29 3.26 -5.79
C PHE A 66 -0.11 4.17 -6.11
N SER A 67 0.96 3.66 -6.73
CA SER A 67 2.17 4.43 -7.06
C SER A 67 2.08 5.03 -8.46
N HIS A 68 1.31 6.12 -8.59
CA HIS A 68 1.19 6.86 -9.85
C HIS A 68 2.04 8.13 -9.84
N GLU A 69 2.76 8.40 -10.93
CA GLU A 69 3.58 9.60 -11.01
C GLU A 69 2.73 10.87 -11.05
N GLY A 70 3.06 11.82 -10.17
CA GLY A 70 2.49 13.17 -10.16
C GLY A 70 1.03 13.27 -9.68
N ARG A 71 0.42 12.17 -9.20
CA ARG A 71 -0.97 12.15 -8.68
C ARG A 71 -1.09 11.20 -7.50
N GLY A 72 -1.82 11.63 -6.47
CA GLY A 72 -1.95 10.88 -5.22
C GLY A 72 -0.58 10.54 -4.62
N GLY A 73 -0.41 9.30 -4.16
CA GLY A 73 0.89 8.77 -3.77
C GLY A 73 0.80 7.50 -2.95
N LEU A 74 1.96 6.90 -2.70
CA LEU A 74 2.10 5.71 -1.87
C LEU A 74 3.29 5.85 -0.93
N ILE A 75 3.05 5.74 0.37
CA ILE A 75 4.06 5.48 1.39
C ILE A 75 4.07 3.97 1.65
N CYS A 76 5.16 3.32 1.28
CA CYS A 76 5.38 1.90 1.55
C CYS A 76 5.56 1.66 3.06
N ARG A 77 4.47 1.32 3.73
CA ARG A 77 4.38 0.98 5.16
C ARG A 77 3.92 -0.47 5.33
N GLY A 78 4.51 -1.16 6.30
CA GLY A 78 4.01 -2.43 6.83
C GLY A 78 4.13 -2.46 8.35
N GLU A 79 3.14 -3.07 9.01
CA GLU A 79 3.12 -3.23 10.47
C GLU A 79 3.47 -4.67 10.83
N ILE A 80 4.52 -4.86 11.64
CA ILE A 80 5.04 -6.19 11.98
C ILE A 80 4.63 -6.56 13.41
N ASN A 81 3.89 -7.65 13.53
CA ASN A 81 3.47 -8.24 14.81
C ASN A 81 4.32 -9.47 15.16
N ILE A 82 4.18 -9.98 16.39
CA ILE A 82 4.96 -11.10 16.93
C ILE A 82 4.78 -12.42 16.15
N ASP A 83 3.67 -12.58 15.45
CA ASP A 83 3.30 -13.74 14.66
C ASP A 83 3.78 -13.69 13.21
N VAL A 84 4.46 -12.61 12.79
CA VAL A 84 5.00 -12.46 11.43
C VAL A 84 6.40 -13.08 11.34
N PRO A 85 6.61 -14.11 10.48
CA PRO A 85 7.93 -14.68 10.25
C PRO A 85 8.91 -13.64 9.66
N LEU A 86 10.18 -13.68 10.08
CA LEU A 86 11.20 -12.74 9.61
C LEU A 86 11.41 -12.78 8.09
N GLU A 87 11.28 -13.96 7.47
CA GLU A 87 11.36 -14.12 6.01
C GLU A 87 10.26 -13.33 5.27
N ASN A 88 9.08 -13.18 5.87
CA ASN A 88 7.99 -12.39 5.31
C ASN A 88 8.22 -10.89 5.51
N VAL A 89 8.85 -10.49 6.63
CA VAL A 89 9.31 -9.11 6.84
C VAL A 89 10.34 -8.73 5.78
N GLU A 90 11.35 -9.58 5.57
CA GLU A 90 12.39 -9.37 4.56
C GLU A 90 11.77 -9.32 3.15
N ALA A 91 10.89 -10.27 2.82
CA ALA A 91 10.19 -10.32 1.55
C ALA A 91 9.40 -9.03 1.25
N MET A 92 8.71 -8.49 2.25
CA MET A 92 7.97 -7.23 2.14
C MET A 92 8.92 -6.06 1.85
N TYR A 93 9.99 -5.89 2.64
CA TYR A 93 10.95 -4.80 2.45
C TYR A 93 11.74 -4.91 1.14
N GLU A 94 12.11 -6.12 0.72
CA GLU A 94 12.72 -6.36 -0.59
C GLU A 94 11.79 -5.90 -1.73
N ALA A 95 10.50 -6.25 -1.65
CA ALA A 95 9.53 -5.83 -2.65
C ALA A 95 9.33 -4.31 -2.64
N PHE A 96 9.24 -3.66 -1.47
CA PHE A 96 9.21 -2.21 -1.37
C PHE A 96 10.43 -1.56 -2.04
N LYS A 97 11.64 -2.04 -1.75
CA LYS A 97 12.87 -1.50 -2.35
C LYS A 97 12.94 -1.72 -3.86
N LYS A 98 12.42 -2.86 -4.34
CA LYS A 98 12.50 -3.24 -5.75
C LYS A 98 11.49 -2.50 -6.61
N TYR A 99 10.26 -2.35 -6.13
CA TYR A 99 9.15 -1.82 -6.93
C TYR A 99 8.73 -0.40 -6.54
N GLY A 100 9.02 0.07 -5.33
CA GLY A 100 8.57 1.36 -4.80
C GLY A 100 9.41 2.57 -5.23
N LEU A 101 10.13 2.47 -6.35
CA LEU A 101 10.91 3.57 -6.91
C LEU A 101 10.10 4.23 -8.03
N TYR A 102 9.87 5.53 -7.92
CA TYR A 102 9.40 6.33 -9.06
C TYR A 102 10.50 6.46 -10.11
N GLU A 103 10.15 6.52 -11.39
CA GLU A 103 11.14 6.78 -12.42
C GLU A 103 11.63 8.22 -12.21
N ARG A 104 12.92 8.36 -11.89
CA ARG A 104 13.53 9.69 -11.88
C ARG A 104 13.68 10.13 -13.32
N ASN A 105 12.71 10.88 -13.82
CA ASN A 105 12.92 11.70 -15.00
C ASN A 105 14.11 12.64 -14.70
N MET A 106 15.28 12.33 -15.27
CA MET A 106 16.47 13.18 -15.27
C MET A 106 16.35 14.25 -16.36
#